data_AF-A0A5N5Q4W8-F1
#
_entry.id   AF-A0A5N5Q4W8-F1
#
_cell.length_a   1.000
_cell.length_b   1.000
_cell.length_c   1.000
_cell.angle_alpha   90.00
_cell.angle_beta   90.00
_cell.angle_gamma   90.00
#
_symmetry.space_group_name_H-M   'P 1'
#
loop_
_entity.id
_entity.type
_entity.pdbx_description
1 polymer ?
#
loop_
_entity_poly.entity_id
_entity_poly.type
_entity_poly.pdbx_seq_one_letter_code
_entity_poly.pdbx_strand_id
1 'polypeptide(L)'
;MSIPNDGSKERTLSHMNKDHQHDLSAIMQHQLGVACSSPVLTDISLSTLTITTTAAAANPSQPQPHIIPISPPMSSWSDRRARLVDLTLDARRALNLDAKGQPLVVKTFLPPSGFGAVVFAGVVFYFSAFAAVKVGLVEPGTQAWRALELVRFPGGAEGFKKVVGRIFWSVVAIHVGECWWLWRSRLSRYKVEGAVWWAWMGRCFLEGFTSFGSFDEVVEGLRKGE
;
A
#
# COMPACT_ATOMS: atom_id res chain seq x y z
N MET A 1 4.34 -23.95 32.84
CA MET A 1 5.67 -24.28 32.26
C MET A 1 6.59 -23.08 32.49
N SER A 2 7.83 -23.28 32.90
CA SER A 2 8.79 -22.20 33.16
C SER A 2 9.83 -22.11 32.03
N ILE A 3 10.50 -20.96 31.92
CA ILE A 3 11.66 -20.82 31.03
C ILE A 3 12.79 -21.73 31.56
N PRO A 4 13.43 -22.54 30.70
CA PRO A 4 14.57 -23.38 31.09
C PRO A 4 15.75 -22.53 31.59
N ASN A 5 16.43 -23.00 32.62
CA ASN A 5 17.66 -22.39 33.14
C ASN A 5 18.91 -23.00 32.48
N ASP A 6 18.96 -23.04 31.15
CA ASP A 6 19.99 -23.70 30.32
C ASP A 6 20.75 -22.69 29.43
N GLY A 7 20.66 -21.41 29.75
CA GLY A 7 21.24 -20.30 28.99
C GLY A 7 20.48 -19.96 27.69
N SER A 8 19.38 -20.65 27.37
CA SER A 8 18.67 -20.43 26.10
C SER A 8 17.99 -19.08 26.01
N LYS A 9 17.59 -18.51 27.16
CA LYS A 9 17.09 -17.14 27.27
C LYS A 9 18.15 -16.12 26.87
N GLU A 10 19.32 -16.20 27.49
CA GLU A 10 20.46 -15.30 27.25
C GLU A 10 20.91 -15.37 25.79
N ARG A 11 20.95 -16.58 25.20
CA ARG A 11 21.23 -16.76 23.78
C ARG A 11 20.18 -16.08 22.88
N THR A 12 18.89 -16.21 23.20
CA THR A 12 17.82 -15.54 22.47
C THR A 12 17.93 -14.01 22.57
N LEU A 13 18.15 -13.47 23.77
CA LEU A 13 18.35 -12.03 23.98
C LEU A 13 19.55 -11.51 23.17
N SER A 14 20.70 -12.18 23.27
CA SER A 14 21.92 -11.79 22.55
C SER A 14 21.74 -11.83 21.03
N HIS A 15 21.06 -12.87 20.51
CA HIS A 15 20.81 -12.99 19.08
C HIS A 15 19.86 -11.89 18.57
N MET A 16 18.75 -11.64 19.27
CA MET A 16 17.81 -10.58 18.91
C MET A 16 18.49 -9.21 18.93
N ASN A 17 19.28 -8.93 19.97
CA ASN A 17 19.97 -7.66 20.10
C ASN A 17 21.08 -7.45 19.06
N LYS A 18 21.70 -8.54 18.56
CA LYS A 18 22.77 -8.45 17.58
C LYS A 18 22.24 -8.37 16.15
N ASP A 19 21.33 -9.27 15.79
CA ASP A 19 20.98 -9.54 14.40
C ASP A 19 19.60 -8.98 14.00
N HIS A 20 18.76 -8.62 14.98
CA HIS A 20 17.35 -8.25 14.79
C HIS A 20 17.00 -6.86 15.33
N GLN A 21 17.96 -5.92 15.33
CA GLN A 21 17.73 -4.54 15.78
C GLN A 21 16.57 -3.85 15.05
N HIS A 22 16.49 -4.01 13.72
CA HIS A 22 15.42 -3.45 12.90
C HIS A 22 14.04 -4.05 13.25
N ASP A 23 14.00 -5.31 13.66
CA ASP A 23 12.75 -5.96 14.09
C ASP A 23 12.28 -5.45 15.43
N LEU A 24 13.20 -5.30 16.38
CA LEU A 24 12.89 -4.70 17.68
C LEU A 24 12.37 -3.27 17.51
N SER A 25 12.96 -2.48 16.60
CA SER A 25 12.48 -1.14 16.26
C SER A 25 11.09 -1.16 15.62
N ALA A 26 10.84 -2.07 14.68
CA ALA A 26 9.54 -2.23 14.04
C ALA A 26 8.45 -2.64 15.05
N ILE A 27 8.77 -3.59 15.95
CA ILE A 27 7.85 -4.04 17.00
C ILE A 27 7.48 -2.87 17.92
N MET A 28 8.47 -2.09 18.37
CA MET A 28 8.23 -0.89 19.20
C MET A 28 7.35 0.13 18.50
N GLN A 29 7.62 0.41 17.23
CA GLN A 29 6.85 1.38 16.44
C GLN A 29 5.41 0.91 16.21
N HIS A 30 5.21 -0.38 15.91
CA HIS A 30 3.88 -0.95 15.67
C HIS A 30 3.05 -1.03 16.95
N GLN A 31 3.63 -1.58 18.03
CA GLN A 31 2.88 -1.86 19.26
C GLN A 31 2.66 -0.61 20.11
N LEU A 32 3.59 0.34 20.09
CA LEU A 32 3.58 1.48 21.01
C LEU A 32 3.64 2.84 20.30
N GLY A 33 3.82 2.87 18.97
CA GLY A 33 4.04 4.13 18.24
C GLY A 33 5.40 4.78 18.50
N VAL A 34 6.33 4.06 19.16
CA VAL A 34 7.62 4.60 19.57
C VAL A 34 8.68 4.26 18.51
N ALA A 35 9.18 5.27 17.82
CA ALA A 35 10.35 5.12 16.96
C ALA A 35 11.63 5.10 17.81
N CYS A 36 12.44 4.04 17.67
CA CYS A 36 13.72 3.91 18.35
C CYS A 36 14.78 3.29 17.43
N SER A 37 16.00 3.83 17.45
CA SER A 37 17.11 3.36 16.62
C SER A 37 18.01 2.33 17.31
N SER A 38 17.90 2.18 18.64
CA SER A 38 18.75 1.28 19.42
C SER A 38 17.99 0.60 20.56
N PRO A 39 16.92 -0.16 20.26
CA PRO A 39 16.23 -0.97 21.26
C PRO A 39 17.10 -2.12 21.76
N VAL A 40 17.00 -2.41 23.06
CA VAL A 40 17.65 -3.57 23.67
C VAL A 40 16.58 -4.45 24.29
N LEU A 41 16.39 -5.66 23.75
CA LEU A 41 15.59 -6.69 24.40
C LEU A 41 16.32 -7.15 25.67
N THR A 42 15.76 -6.79 26.82
CA THR A 42 16.34 -7.05 28.14
C THR A 42 15.71 -8.24 28.84
N ASP A 43 14.45 -8.54 28.53
CA ASP A 43 13.75 -9.68 29.11
C ASP A 43 12.72 -10.29 28.16
N ILE A 44 12.41 -11.56 28.38
CA ILE A 44 11.35 -12.29 27.70
C ILE A 44 10.74 -13.29 28.68
N SER A 45 9.41 -13.24 28.79
CA SER A 45 8.57 -14.18 29.53
C SER A 45 7.71 -15.00 28.55
N LEU A 46 6.89 -15.92 29.04
CA LEU A 46 5.96 -16.66 28.16
C LEU A 46 4.87 -15.77 27.54
N SER A 47 4.59 -14.61 28.12
CA SER A 47 3.50 -13.73 27.68
C SER A 47 3.97 -12.32 27.31
N THR A 48 5.23 -11.96 27.55
CA THR A 48 5.72 -10.60 27.34
C THR A 48 7.17 -10.55 26.89
N LEU A 49 7.51 -9.47 26.18
CA LEU A 49 8.87 -9.01 25.89
C LEU A 49 9.10 -7.71 26.66
N THR A 50 10.30 -7.52 27.21
CA THR A 50 10.71 -6.23 27.77
C THR A 50 11.82 -5.67 26.90
N ILE A 51 11.54 -4.56 26.23
CA ILE A 51 12.50 -3.82 25.41
C ILE A 51 12.82 -2.52 26.12
N THR A 52 14.11 -2.30 26.37
CA THR A 52 14.60 -1.05 26.95
C THR A 52 15.11 -0.14 25.85
N THR A 53 14.71 1.12 25.88
CA THR A 53 15.24 2.17 24.99
C THR A 53 15.98 3.22 25.80
N THR A 54 17.06 3.78 25.23
CA THR A 54 17.59 5.05 25.72
C THR A 54 16.61 6.13 25.29
N ALA A 55 16.09 6.89 26.23
CA ALA A 55 14.89 7.70 26.03
C ALA A 55 14.94 8.60 24.78
N ALA A 56 13.77 8.73 24.15
CA ALA A 56 13.46 9.80 23.21
C ALA A 56 13.73 11.20 23.84
N ALA A 57 13.84 12.21 22.98
CA ALA A 57 14.29 13.60 23.20
C ALA A 57 13.87 14.36 24.50
N ALA A 58 12.97 13.83 25.33
CA ALA A 58 12.50 14.45 26.56
C ALA A 58 13.35 14.16 27.81
N ASN A 59 14.08 13.03 27.90
CA ASN A 59 14.94 12.75 29.07
C ASN A 59 16.08 11.75 28.78
N PRO A 60 17.19 12.18 28.14
CA PRO A 60 18.22 11.29 27.58
C PRO A 60 19.02 10.46 28.61
N SER A 61 18.73 10.56 29.90
CA SER A 61 19.59 10.03 30.97
C SER A 61 19.12 8.71 31.60
N GLN A 62 17.92 8.21 31.29
CA GLN A 62 17.41 6.96 31.90
C GLN A 62 16.91 5.95 30.86
N PRO A 63 17.34 4.67 30.96
CA PRO A 63 16.75 3.60 30.18
C PRO A 63 15.27 3.44 30.52
N GLN A 64 14.40 3.43 29.52
CA GLN A 64 12.97 3.22 29.70
C GLN A 64 12.58 1.80 29.27
N PRO A 65 12.11 0.95 30.19
CA PRO A 65 11.62 -0.38 29.86
C PRO A 65 10.18 -0.30 29.31
N HIS A 66 9.95 -1.01 28.21
CA HIS A 66 8.66 -1.15 27.54
C HIS A 66 8.25 -2.62 27.55
N ILE A 67 7.07 -2.92 28.08
CA ILE A 67 6.53 -4.28 28.16
C ILE A 67 5.55 -4.49 27.01
N ILE A 68 5.86 -5.44 26.13
CA ILE A 68 5.08 -5.76 24.94
C ILE A 68 4.46 -7.14 25.12
N PRO A 69 3.13 -7.29 24.99
CA PRO A 69 2.48 -8.59 25.10
C PRO A 69 2.80 -9.47 23.90
N ILE A 70 3.00 -10.77 24.16
CA ILE A 70 3.08 -11.81 23.14
C ILE A 70 1.67 -12.36 22.94
N SER A 71 1.11 -12.16 21.75
CA SER A 71 -0.25 -12.63 21.41
C SER A 71 -0.23 -13.54 20.18
N PRO A 72 -0.70 -14.79 20.29
CA PRO A 72 -1.09 -15.47 21.53
C PRO A 72 0.14 -15.80 22.40
N PRO A 73 -0.03 -15.94 23.73
CA PRO A 73 1.08 -16.27 24.62
C PRO A 73 1.71 -17.61 24.27
N MET A 74 2.97 -17.79 24.64
CA MET A 74 3.67 -19.07 24.50
C MET A 74 3.08 -20.10 25.46
N SER A 75 2.87 -21.33 24.98
CA SER A 75 2.52 -22.46 25.84
C SER A 75 3.76 -23.01 26.53
N SER A 76 4.89 -22.98 25.83
CA SER A 76 6.19 -23.34 26.38
C SER A 76 7.33 -22.55 25.71
N TRP A 77 8.53 -22.63 26.29
CA TRP A 77 9.70 -21.93 25.78
C TRP A 77 10.15 -22.38 24.38
N SER A 78 9.73 -23.56 23.89
CA SER A 78 9.99 -23.97 22.51
C SER A 78 9.32 -23.06 21.48
N ASP A 79 8.21 -22.40 21.87
CA ASP A 79 7.39 -21.59 20.97
C ASP A 79 8.02 -20.21 20.69
N ARG A 80 9.06 -19.82 21.44
CA ARG A 80 9.64 -18.47 21.41
C ARG A 80 10.03 -17.99 20.03
N ARG A 81 10.62 -18.88 19.22
CA ARG A 81 11.08 -18.51 17.87
C ARG A 81 9.88 -18.20 17.00
N ALA A 82 8.87 -19.07 17.02
CA ALA A 82 7.64 -18.86 16.26
C ALA A 82 6.97 -17.54 16.69
N ARG A 83 6.84 -17.28 18.00
CA ARG A 83 6.20 -16.05 18.49
C ARG A 83 6.96 -14.77 18.19
N LEU A 84 8.28 -14.79 18.28
CA LEU A 84 9.11 -13.65 17.87
C LEU A 84 8.99 -13.39 16.36
N VAL A 85 9.00 -14.45 15.54
CA VAL A 85 8.79 -14.33 14.10
C VAL A 85 7.41 -13.77 13.79
N ASP A 86 6.34 -14.31 14.41
CA ASP A 86 4.98 -13.83 14.22
C ASP A 86 4.86 -12.33 14.54
N LEU A 87 5.41 -11.91 15.69
CA LEU A 87 5.40 -10.52 16.15
C LEU A 87 6.17 -9.58 15.20
N THR A 88 7.35 -10.02 14.74
CA THR A 88 8.15 -9.28 13.75
C THR A 88 7.41 -9.17 12.41
N LEU A 89 6.84 -10.26 11.91
CA LEU A 89 6.12 -10.26 10.64
C LEU A 89 4.88 -9.39 10.70
N ASP A 90 4.14 -9.40 11.81
CA ASP A 90 3.00 -8.50 12.01
C ASP A 90 3.43 -7.04 12.00
N ALA A 91 4.50 -6.69 12.75
CA ALA A 91 5.03 -5.34 12.79
C ALA A 91 5.51 -4.84 11.41
N ARG A 92 6.29 -5.65 10.69
CA ARG A 92 6.77 -5.30 9.34
C ARG A 92 5.61 -5.11 8.37
N ARG A 93 4.59 -5.98 8.41
CA ARG A 93 3.39 -5.84 7.55
C ARG A 93 2.61 -4.57 7.86
N ALA A 94 2.40 -4.26 9.13
CA ALA A 94 1.68 -3.06 9.55
C ALA A 94 2.39 -1.77 9.11
N LEU A 95 3.72 -1.79 9.14
CA LEU A 95 4.57 -0.65 8.80
C LEU A 95 5.01 -0.62 7.32
N ASN A 96 4.62 -1.62 6.52
CA ASN A 96 5.05 -1.82 5.12
C ASN A 96 6.57 -1.82 4.96
N LEU A 97 7.25 -2.57 5.83
CA LEU A 97 8.69 -2.75 5.84
C LEU A 97 9.10 -4.08 5.21
N ASP A 98 10.28 -4.10 4.62
CA ASP A 98 10.94 -5.28 4.11
C ASP A 98 11.67 -6.07 5.22
N ALA A 99 12.29 -7.19 4.82
CA ALA A 99 13.04 -8.04 5.73
C ALA A 99 14.24 -7.38 6.43
N LYS A 100 14.66 -6.20 5.97
CA LYS A 100 15.75 -5.38 6.54
C LYS A 100 15.22 -4.15 7.29
N GLY A 101 13.90 -4.08 7.50
CA GLY A 101 13.24 -2.95 8.17
C GLY A 101 13.23 -1.66 7.34
N GLN A 102 13.37 -1.75 6.01
CA GLN A 102 13.30 -0.60 5.11
C GLN A 102 11.90 -0.49 4.50
N PRO A 103 11.40 0.71 4.16
CA PRO A 103 10.12 0.86 3.48
C PRO A 103 10.08 0.08 2.15
N LEU A 104 9.01 -0.68 1.93
CA LEU A 104 8.77 -1.38 0.68
C LEU A 104 8.78 -0.41 -0.50
N VAL A 105 9.61 -0.74 -1.51
CA VAL A 105 9.80 0.09 -2.71
C VAL A 105 9.08 -0.53 -3.89
N VAL A 106 8.07 0.16 -4.42
CA VAL A 106 7.37 -0.28 -5.63
C VAL A 106 8.09 0.30 -6.84
N LYS A 107 8.84 -0.56 -7.54
CA LYS A 107 9.61 -0.19 -8.74
C LYS A 107 8.94 -0.63 -10.04
N THR A 108 7.91 -1.45 -9.96
CA THR A 108 7.25 -2.06 -11.11
C THR A 108 5.88 -1.42 -11.36
N PHE A 109 5.50 -1.45 -12.62
CA PHE A 109 4.20 -1.02 -13.10
C PHE A 109 3.58 -2.17 -13.89
N LEU A 110 2.30 -2.43 -13.64
CA LEU A 110 1.53 -3.38 -14.43
C LEU A 110 0.62 -2.61 -15.40
N PRO A 111 0.68 -2.89 -16.71
CA PRO A 111 -0.22 -2.27 -17.68
C PRO A 111 -1.68 -2.73 -17.47
N PRO A 112 -2.66 -2.00 -18.05
CA PRO A 112 -4.06 -2.43 -18.08
C PRO A 112 -4.20 -3.87 -18.56
N SER A 113 -4.93 -4.70 -17.80
CA SER A 113 -5.19 -6.09 -18.15
C SER A 113 -6.59 -6.53 -17.71
N GLY A 114 -7.08 -7.65 -18.26
CA GLY A 114 -8.39 -8.21 -17.92
C GLY A 114 -9.53 -7.20 -18.06
N PHE A 115 -10.35 -7.09 -17.01
CA PHE A 115 -11.45 -6.12 -16.98
C PHE A 115 -10.97 -4.67 -16.95
N GLY A 116 -9.80 -4.39 -16.34
CA GLY A 116 -9.21 -3.05 -16.33
C GLY A 116 -8.90 -2.53 -17.74
N ALA A 117 -8.47 -3.41 -18.66
CA ALA A 117 -8.26 -3.03 -20.06
C ALA A 117 -9.56 -2.60 -20.76
N VAL A 118 -10.70 -3.19 -20.41
CA VAL A 118 -12.02 -2.80 -20.94
C VAL A 118 -12.43 -1.42 -20.43
N VAL A 119 -12.24 -1.16 -19.13
CA VAL A 119 -12.52 0.16 -18.54
C VAL A 119 -11.60 1.22 -19.13
N PHE A 120 -10.31 0.94 -19.23
CA PHE A 120 -9.32 1.79 -19.89
C PHE A 120 -9.76 2.20 -21.30
N ALA A 121 -10.14 1.21 -22.12
CA ALA A 121 -10.61 1.47 -23.49
C ALA A 121 -11.87 2.34 -23.50
N GLY A 122 -12.82 2.09 -22.59
CA GLY A 122 -14.05 2.87 -22.47
C GLY A 122 -13.80 4.33 -22.09
N VAL A 123 -12.93 4.59 -21.12
CA VAL A 123 -12.59 5.95 -20.66
C VAL A 123 -11.77 6.70 -21.71
N VAL A 124 -10.81 6.04 -22.35
CA VAL A 124 -10.06 6.61 -23.48
C VAL A 124 -11.00 6.96 -24.64
N PHE A 125 -11.93 6.05 -24.99
CA PHE A 125 -12.96 6.33 -25.98
C PHE A 125 -13.81 7.54 -25.59
N TYR A 126 -14.24 7.63 -24.33
CA TYR A 126 -15.02 8.76 -23.83
C TYR A 126 -14.29 10.10 -23.97
N PHE A 127 -13.04 10.20 -23.52
CA PHE A 127 -12.25 11.42 -23.66
C PHE A 127 -11.96 11.76 -25.13
N SER A 128 -11.78 10.74 -25.97
CA SER A 128 -11.60 10.92 -27.42
C SER A 128 -12.89 11.42 -28.09
N ALA A 129 -14.05 10.94 -27.66
CA ALA A 129 -15.36 11.42 -28.10
C ALA A 129 -15.58 12.89 -27.69
N PHE A 130 -15.27 13.25 -26.43
CA PHE A 130 -15.31 14.64 -26.00
C PHE A 130 -14.35 15.52 -26.83
N ALA A 131 -13.13 15.02 -27.03
CA ALA A 131 -12.15 15.43 -28.03
C ALA A 131 -12.78 15.88 -29.35
N ALA A 132 -13.33 14.88 -30.03
CA ALA A 132 -13.94 14.98 -31.35
C ALA A 132 -15.10 15.97 -31.41
N VAL A 133 -15.94 16.01 -30.37
CA VAL A 133 -17.04 16.99 -30.26
C VAL A 133 -16.48 18.41 -30.18
N LYS A 134 -15.45 18.66 -29.37
CA LYS A 134 -14.88 20.00 -29.17
C LYS A 134 -14.14 20.55 -30.37
N VAL A 135 -13.52 19.68 -31.16
CA VAL A 135 -12.77 20.07 -32.37
C VAL A 135 -13.63 20.03 -33.65
N GLY A 136 -14.95 19.81 -33.53
CA GLY A 136 -15.89 19.90 -34.66
C GLY A 136 -15.93 18.67 -35.57
N LEU A 137 -15.41 17.51 -35.13
CA LEU A 137 -15.50 16.25 -35.90
C LEU A 137 -16.88 15.59 -35.81
N VAL A 138 -17.73 16.06 -34.90
CA VAL A 138 -19.11 15.59 -34.71
C VAL A 138 -20.08 16.74 -35.07
N GLU A 139 -20.14 17.08 -36.35
CA GLU A 139 -21.01 18.11 -36.91
C GLU A 139 -21.83 17.58 -38.09
N PRO A 140 -22.98 18.18 -38.42
CA PRO A 140 -23.79 17.76 -39.56
C PRO A 140 -22.95 17.62 -40.83
N GLY A 141 -23.03 16.44 -41.46
CA GLY A 141 -22.28 16.12 -42.68
C GLY A 141 -20.95 15.40 -42.46
N THR A 142 -20.41 15.33 -41.24
CA THR A 142 -19.21 14.53 -40.95
C THR A 142 -19.52 13.03 -40.94
N GLN A 143 -18.48 12.20 -41.12
CA GLN A 143 -18.62 10.75 -41.04
C GLN A 143 -19.08 10.30 -39.65
N ALA A 144 -18.56 10.91 -38.58
CA ALA A 144 -18.94 10.59 -37.21
C ALA A 144 -20.43 10.92 -36.93
N TRP A 145 -20.93 12.05 -37.45
CA TRP A 145 -22.35 12.39 -37.37
C TRP A 145 -23.22 11.35 -38.05
N ARG A 146 -22.89 10.98 -39.29
CA ARG A 146 -23.63 9.95 -40.04
C ARG A 146 -23.60 8.59 -39.35
N ALA A 147 -22.45 8.22 -38.77
CA ALA A 147 -22.32 6.98 -38.01
C ALA A 147 -23.23 6.97 -36.78
N LEU A 148 -23.30 8.07 -36.01
CA LEU A 148 -24.17 8.20 -34.83
C LEU A 148 -25.66 8.10 -35.19
N GLU A 149 -26.07 8.69 -36.31
CA GLU A 149 -27.43 8.55 -36.85
C GLU A 149 -27.72 7.11 -37.30
N LEU A 150 -26.75 6.46 -37.96
CA LEU A 150 -26.89 5.08 -38.45
C LEU A 150 -27.05 4.08 -37.30
N VAL A 151 -26.26 4.21 -36.24
CA VAL A 151 -26.38 3.36 -35.03
C VAL A 151 -27.57 3.75 -34.16
N ARG A 152 -28.36 4.76 -34.57
CA ARG A 152 -29.54 5.27 -33.86
C ARG A 152 -29.24 5.58 -32.40
N PHE A 153 -28.14 6.29 -32.15
CA PHE A 153 -27.81 6.74 -30.80
C PHE A 153 -29.02 7.49 -30.20
N PRO A 154 -29.35 7.32 -28.91
CA PRO A 154 -30.48 8.02 -28.30
C PRO A 154 -30.39 9.55 -28.47
N GLY A 155 -31.35 10.12 -29.21
CA GLY A 155 -31.36 11.54 -29.56
C GLY A 155 -30.43 11.94 -30.72
N GLY A 156 -29.93 10.97 -31.49
CA GLY A 156 -29.06 11.17 -32.64
C GLY A 156 -27.67 11.67 -32.28
N ALA A 157 -26.94 12.19 -33.27
CA ALA A 157 -25.63 12.80 -33.07
C ALA A 157 -25.69 14.02 -32.12
N GLU A 158 -26.78 14.77 -32.15
CA GLU A 158 -27.01 15.91 -31.26
C GLU A 158 -27.20 15.47 -29.80
N GLY A 159 -27.93 14.38 -29.57
CA GLY A 159 -28.05 13.75 -28.27
C GLY A 159 -26.69 13.31 -27.71
N PHE A 160 -25.86 12.69 -28.56
CA PHE A 160 -24.50 12.30 -28.19
C PHE A 160 -23.64 13.48 -27.72
N LYS A 161 -23.61 14.58 -28.49
CA LYS A 161 -22.88 15.81 -28.11
C LYS A 161 -23.32 16.33 -26.74
N LYS A 162 -24.64 16.37 -26.50
CA LYS A 162 -25.22 16.83 -25.23
C LYS A 162 -24.82 15.93 -24.06
N VAL A 163 -24.90 14.61 -24.24
CA VAL A 163 -24.53 13.64 -23.19
C VAL A 163 -23.04 13.78 -22.87
N VAL A 164 -22.18 13.67 -23.88
CA VAL A 164 -20.72 13.73 -23.73
C VAL A 164 -20.28 15.03 -23.06
N GLY A 165 -20.83 16.17 -23.50
CA GLY A 165 -20.54 17.47 -22.91
C GLY A 165 -21.05 17.63 -21.47
N ARG A 166 -22.24 17.11 -21.17
CA ARG A 166 -22.87 17.25 -19.84
C ARG A 166 -22.13 16.45 -18.77
N ILE A 167 -21.69 15.23 -19.08
CA ILE A 167 -21.09 14.34 -18.08
C ILE A 167 -19.58 14.55 -17.89
N PHE A 168 -18.94 15.36 -18.73
CA PHE A 168 -17.48 15.57 -18.72
C PHE A 168 -16.92 15.92 -17.36
N TRP A 169 -17.45 16.97 -16.73
CA TRP A 169 -16.95 17.38 -15.43
C TRP A 169 -17.23 16.35 -14.33
N SER A 170 -18.29 15.56 -14.47
CA SER A 170 -18.58 14.46 -13.53
C SER A 170 -17.55 13.33 -13.69
N VAL A 171 -17.24 12.91 -14.92
CA VAL A 171 -16.22 11.88 -15.20
C VAL A 171 -14.86 12.35 -14.68
N VAL A 172 -14.44 13.58 -15.01
CA VAL A 172 -13.17 14.13 -14.53
C VAL A 172 -13.12 14.16 -13.00
N ALA A 173 -14.18 14.62 -12.33
CA ALA A 173 -14.22 14.67 -10.86
C ALA A 173 -14.08 13.29 -10.23
N ILE A 174 -14.75 12.27 -10.79
CA ILE A 174 -14.66 10.89 -10.32
C ILE A 174 -13.23 10.37 -10.44
N HIS A 175 -12.62 10.47 -11.62
CA HIS A 175 -11.26 9.95 -11.84
C HIS A 175 -10.19 10.70 -11.04
N VAL A 176 -10.33 12.02 -10.85
CA VAL A 176 -9.46 12.78 -9.95
C VAL A 176 -9.64 12.32 -8.50
N GLY A 177 -10.87 12.07 -8.06
CA GLY A 177 -11.16 11.51 -6.74
C GLY A 177 -10.55 10.13 -6.53
N GLU A 178 -10.65 9.25 -7.53
CA GLU A 178 -10.03 7.92 -7.51
C GLU A 178 -8.49 8.01 -7.46
N CYS A 179 -7.88 8.90 -8.25
CA CYS A 179 -6.44 9.18 -8.20
C CYS A 179 -6.00 9.66 -6.82
N TRP A 180 -6.73 10.60 -6.21
CA TRP A 180 -6.46 11.06 -4.85
C TRP A 180 -6.58 9.91 -3.85
N TRP A 181 -7.61 9.07 -3.98
CA TRP A 181 -7.81 7.92 -3.11
C TRP A 181 -6.67 6.90 -3.28
N LEU A 182 -6.28 6.55 -4.51
CA LEU A 182 -5.16 5.64 -4.78
C LEU A 182 -3.88 6.16 -4.14
N TRP A 183 -3.60 7.45 -4.30
CA TRP A 183 -2.44 8.07 -3.67
C TRP A 183 -2.50 7.99 -2.14
N ARG A 184 -3.60 8.42 -1.53
CA ARG A 184 -3.75 8.49 -0.06
C ARG A 184 -3.81 7.14 0.63
N SER A 185 -4.38 6.13 -0.02
CA SER A 185 -4.61 4.81 0.56
C SER A 185 -3.49 3.81 0.25
N ARG A 186 -2.80 3.97 -0.88
CA ARG A 186 -1.79 3.02 -1.38
C ARG A 186 -0.47 3.70 -1.65
N LEU A 187 -0.35 4.53 -2.69
CA LEU A 187 0.98 5.02 -3.14
C LEU A 187 1.76 5.73 -2.02
N SER A 188 1.11 6.53 -1.19
CA SER A 188 1.75 7.24 -0.06
C SER A 188 2.21 6.33 1.08
N ARG A 189 1.78 5.07 1.13
CA ARG A 189 2.20 4.08 2.12
C ARG A 189 3.45 3.32 1.73
N TYR A 190 3.88 3.43 0.48
CA TYR A 190 5.04 2.74 -0.08
C TYR A 190 5.99 3.74 -0.71
N LYS A 191 7.25 3.35 -0.91
CA LYS A 191 8.19 4.18 -1.66
C LYS A 191 7.93 3.99 -3.16
N VAL A 192 7.12 4.86 -3.75
CA VAL A 192 6.82 4.89 -5.18
C VAL A 192 7.24 6.25 -5.75
N GLU A 193 8.23 6.27 -6.64
CA GLU A 193 8.87 7.51 -7.08
C GLU A 193 8.93 7.62 -8.61
N GLY A 194 9.11 8.86 -9.09
CA GLY A 194 9.42 9.16 -10.48
C GLY A 194 8.39 8.64 -11.49
N ALA A 195 8.89 8.04 -12.57
CA ALA A 195 8.06 7.57 -13.69
C ALA A 195 7.06 6.47 -13.27
N VAL A 196 7.41 5.64 -12.28
CA VAL A 196 6.52 4.57 -11.80
C VAL A 196 5.30 5.17 -11.10
N TRP A 197 5.50 6.21 -10.29
CA TRP A 197 4.40 6.91 -9.64
C TRP A 197 3.44 7.52 -10.67
N TRP A 198 4.00 8.21 -11.69
CA TRP A 198 3.20 8.79 -12.77
C TRP A 198 2.47 7.75 -13.60
N ALA A 199 3.07 6.58 -13.83
CA ALA A 199 2.41 5.48 -14.53
C ALA A 199 1.19 4.97 -13.74
N TRP A 200 1.30 4.81 -12.42
CA TRP A 200 0.17 4.43 -11.57
C TRP A 200 -0.95 5.48 -11.56
N MET A 201 -0.60 6.76 -11.48
CA MET A 201 -1.57 7.85 -11.51
C MET A 201 -2.27 7.97 -12.87
N GLY A 202 -1.52 7.90 -13.96
CA GLY A 202 -2.08 7.92 -15.31
C GLY A 202 -2.99 6.72 -15.57
N ARG A 203 -2.59 5.53 -15.09
CA ARG A 203 -3.43 4.34 -15.15
C ARG A 203 -4.71 4.52 -14.35
N CYS A 204 -4.65 4.97 -13.10
CA CYS A 204 -5.84 5.24 -12.28
C CYS A 204 -6.77 6.27 -12.93
N PHE A 205 -6.23 7.28 -13.60
CA PHE A 205 -7.05 8.27 -14.29
C PHE A 205 -7.81 7.68 -15.49
N LEU A 206 -7.32 6.61 -16.10
CA LEU A 206 -7.94 5.99 -17.28
C LEU A 206 -8.70 4.69 -16.95
N GLU A 207 -8.36 3.99 -15.87
CA GLU A 207 -9.02 2.77 -15.42
C GLU A 207 -9.93 2.97 -14.21
N GLY A 208 -9.74 4.06 -13.47
CA GLY A 208 -10.38 4.28 -12.19
C GLY A 208 -10.01 3.22 -11.16
N PHE A 209 -10.98 2.83 -10.34
CA PHE A 209 -10.79 1.92 -9.21
C PHE A 209 -10.15 0.57 -9.55
N THR A 210 -10.23 0.07 -10.80
CA THR A 210 -9.64 -1.24 -11.14
C THR A 210 -8.11 -1.26 -11.03
N SER A 211 -7.45 -0.11 -11.08
CA SER A 211 -6.00 -0.03 -10.89
C SER A 211 -5.55 -0.37 -9.47
N PHE A 212 -6.47 -0.36 -8.50
CA PHE A 212 -6.16 -0.61 -7.09
C PHE A 212 -5.77 -2.06 -6.85
N GLY A 213 -6.55 -3.00 -7.41
CA GLY A 213 -6.27 -4.42 -7.30
C GLY A 213 -4.90 -4.78 -7.90
N SER A 214 -4.57 -4.23 -9.06
CA SER A 214 -3.24 -4.43 -9.65
C SER A 214 -2.10 -3.84 -8.83
N PHE A 215 -2.33 -2.73 -8.13
CA PHE A 215 -1.30 -2.20 -7.22
C PHE A 215 -1.13 -3.12 -6.01
N ASP A 216 -2.24 -3.58 -5.44
CA ASP A 216 -2.25 -4.49 -4.30
C ASP A 216 -1.56 -5.83 -4.66
N GLU A 217 -1.74 -6.34 -5.88
CA GLU A 217 -1.02 -7.52 -6.42
C GLU A 217 0.51 -7.32 -6.46
N VAL A 218 0.98 -6.15 -6.89
CA VAL A 218 2.42 -5.85 -6.91
C VAL A 218 2.98 -5.84 -5.49
N VAL A 219 2.27 -5.21 -4.55
CA VAL A 219 2.67 -5.18 -3.14
C VAL A 219 2.70 -6.59 -2.54
N GLU A 220 1.71 -7.42 -2.82
CA GLU A 220 1.72 -8.81 -2.37
C GLU A 220 2.88 -9.61 -2.96
N GLY A 221 3.22 -9.37 -4.22
CA GLY A 221 4.41 -9.94 -4.86
C GLY A 221 5.70 -9.56 -4.14
N LEU A 222 5.85 -8.28 -3.77
CA LEU A 222 7.00 -7.81 -2.99
C LEU A 222 7.08 -8.50 -1.62
N ARG A 223 5.95 -8.66 -0.93
CA ARG A 223 5.88 -9.33 0.38
C ARG A 223 6.21 -10.82 0.33
N LYS A 224 5.94 -11.50 -0.80
CA LYS A 224 6.22 -12.94 -0.99
C LYS A 224 7.64 -13.20 -1.50
N GLY A 225 8.29 -12.20 -2.09
CA GLY A 225 9.66 -12.28 -2.59
C GLY A 225 10.74 -12.05 -1.53
N GLU A 226 10.33 -11.74 -0.30
CA GLU A 226 11.15 -11.67 0.92
C GLU A 226 11.19 -13.02 1.65
#